data_AF-A0A8T4BSP3-F1
#
_entry.id   AF-A0A8T4BSP3-F1
#
_cell.length_a   1.000
_cell.length_b   1.000
_cell.length_c   1.000
_cell.angle_alpha   90.00
_cell.angle_beta   90.00
_cell.angle_gamma   90.00
#
_symmetry.space_group_name_H-M   'P 1'
#
loop_
_entity.id
_entity.type
_entity.pdbx_description
1 polymer ?
#
loop_
_entity_poly.entity_id
_entity_poly.type
_entity_poly.pdbx_seq_one_letter_code
_entity_poly.pdbx_strand_id
1 'polypeptide(L)'
;MESALEYMARKHVTLINDYRTPCGNYSESCGIIAIELAERLLSEGKEPYIMKVAEDVFSSGFITCKVLKPLTYEGRIRWGAHQVCCWDGKVYDPILDKPVSLKDYFKLVFGEEVEISVLIPSNEINEYISRGKSWKKKKDKLHSQ
;
A
#
# COMPACT_ATOMS: atom_id res chain seq x y z
N MET A 1 4.47 11.17 16.95
CA MET A 1 4.29 10.58 15.60
C MET A 1 3.14 11.34 14.97
N GLU A 2 3.24 11.77 13.71
CA GLU A 2 2.06 12.30 13.00
C GLU A 2 0.98 11.19 12.92
N SER A 3 -0.30 11.56 12.94
CA SER A 3 -1.41 10.61 12.79
C SER A 3 -1.40 9.92 11.43
N ALA A 4 -2.11 8.79 11.32
CA ALA A 4 -2.28 8.07 10.07
C ALA A 4 -2.95 8.95 8.98
N LEU A 5 -3.89 9.81 9.37
CA LEU A 5 -4.57 10.73 8.46
C LEU A 5 -3.64 11.85 7.98
N GLU A 6 -2.84 12.44 8.87
CA GLU A 6 -1.85 13.47 8.49
C GLU A 6 -0.80 12.90 7.54
N TYR A 7 -0.30 11.69 7.84
CA TYR A 7 0.62 10.98 6.96
C TYR A 7 0.01 10.70 5.59
N MET A 8 -1.23 10.20 5.56
CA MET A 8 -1.96 9.91 4.33
C MET A 8 -2.14 11.16 3.48
N ALA A 9 -2.59 12.26 4.08
CA ALA A 9 -2.78 13.53 3.38
C ALA A 9 -1.47 14.07 2.81
N ARG A 10 -0.37 14.02 3.59
CA ARG A 10 0.96 14.43 3.12
C ARG A 10 1.44 13.58 1.94
N LYS A 11 1.23 12.26 2.01
CA LYS A 11 1.60 11.34 0.92
C LYS A 11 0.73 11.53 -0.31
N HIS A 12 -0.55 11.85 -0.14
CA HIS A 12 -1.46 12.12 -1.24
C HIS A 12 -0.95 13.28 -2.11
N VAL A 13 -0.53 14.38 -1.47
CA VAL A 13 0.08 15.53 -2.17
C VAL A 13 1.30 15.12 -2.99
N THR A 14 2.13 14.21 -2.47
CA THR A 14 3.33 13.75 -3.20
C THR A 14 3.04 12.76 -4.32
N LEU A 15 1.97 11.97 -4.21
CA LEU A 15 1.71 10.83 -5.10
C LEU A 15 0.68 11.14 -6.18
N ILE A 16 -0.25 12.08 -5.96
CA ILE A 16 -1.37 12.35 -6.89
C ILE A 16 -0.92 12.66 -8.32
N ASN A 17 0.24 13.30 -8.49
CA ASN A 17 0.71 13.74 -9.80
C ASN A 17 1.59 12.70 -10.49
N ASP A 18 2.41 11.94 -9.75
CA ASP A 18 3.20 10.84 -10.30
C ASP A 18 3.66 9.87 -9.21
N TYR A 19 3.38 8.58 -9.40
CA TYR A 19 3.93 7.48 -8.60
C TYR A 19 5.36 7.11 -9.02
N ARG A 20 5.92 7.84 -9.99
CA ARG A 20 7.30 7.76 -10.44
C ARG A 20 8.00 9.09 -10.23
N THR A 21 9.30 8.98 -9.96
CA THR A 21 10.25 10.09 -10.08
C THR A 21 10.35 10.53 -11.55
N PRO A 22 10.83 11.75 -11.82
CA PRO A 22 11.10 12.22 -13.19
C PRO A 22 11.98 11.28 -14.03
N CYS A 23 12.79 10.43 -13.39
CA CYS A 23 13.65 9.42 -14.03
C CYS A 23 12.93 8.09 -14.32
N GLY A 24 11.62 7.98 -14.06
CA GLY A 24 10.81 6.78 -14.32
C GLY A 24 10.86 5.69 -13.24
N ASN A 25 11.69 5.84 -12.21
CA ASN A 25 11.69 4.95 -11.05
C ASN A 25 10.47 5.20 -10.17
N TYR A 26 9.88 4.16 -9.58
CA TYR A 26 8.79 4.32 -8.60
C TYR A 26 9.25 5.23 -7.46
N SER A 27 8.50 6.31 -7.20
CA SER A 27 8.82 7.29 -6.17
C SER A 27 8.76 6.66 -4.78
N GLU A 28 7.80 5.75 -4.57
CA GLU A 28 7.64 5.01 -3.32
C GLU A 28 7.08 3.60 -3.54
N SER A 29 7.26 2.74 -2.53
CA SER A 29 6.71 1.37 -2.52
C SER A 29 5.39 1.35 -1.74
N CYS A 30 4.32 0.86 -2.37
CA CYS A 30 3.01 0.71 -1.74
C CYS A 30 3.06 -0.11 -0.45
N GLY A 31 3.91 -1.13 -0.40
CA GLY A 31 4.14 -1.91 0.83
C GLY A 31 4.77 -1.10 1.96
N ILE A 32 5.72 -0.22 1.65
CA ILE A 32 6.33 0.67 2.66
C ILE A 32 5.27 1.65 3.19
N ILE A 33 4.49 2.24 2.28
CA ILE A 33 3.41 3.16 2.67
C ILE A 33 2.37 2.46 3.56
N ALA A 34 1.94 1.25 3.19
CA ALA A 34 0.99 0.47 3.97
C ALA A 34 1.52 0.13 5.38
N ILE A 35 2.81 -0.22 5.48
CA ILE A 35 3.48 -0.47 6.77
C ILE A 35 3.54 0.82 7.61
N GLU A 36 3.94 1.95 7.02
CA GLU A 36 4.05 3.23 7.74
C GLU A 36 2.68 3.76 8.21
N LEU A 37 1.61 3.46 7.48
CA LEU A 37 0.22 3.69 7.92
C LEU A 37 -0.17 2.76 9.06
N ALA A 38 0.13 1.46 8.96
CA ALA A 38 -0.16 0.49 10.00
C ALA A 38 0.54 0.86 11.33
N GLU A 39 1.80 1.31 11.28
CA GLU A 39 2.53 1.80 12.45
C GLU A 39 1.82 2.94 13.16
N ARG A 40 1.29 3.90 12.39
CA ARG A 40 0.59 5.07 12.93
C ARG A 40 -0.76 4.67 13.52
N LEU A 41 -1.53 3.85 12.82
CA LEU A 41 -2.80 3.32 13.33
C LEU A 41 -2.59 2.52 14.64
N LEU A 42 -1.54 1.69 14.71
CA LEU A 42 -1.16 1.01 15.96
C LEU A 42 -0.83 2.00 17.08
N SER A 43 -0.11 3.07 16.79
CA SER A 43 0.22 4.11 17.78
C SER A 43 -1.01 4.88 18.28
N GLU A 44 -2.10 4.88 17.50
CA GLU A 44 -3.40 5.42 17.85
C GLU A 44 -4.30 4.42 18.58
N GLY A 45 -3.80 3.23 18.91
CA GLY A 45 -4.56 2.18 19.62
C GLY A 45 -5.53 1.40 18.72
N LYS A 46 -5.30 1.39 17.40
CA LYS A 46 -6.13 0.70 16.42
C LYS A 46 -5.54 -0.66 16.03
N GLU A 47 -6.35 -1.48 15.35
CA GLU A 47 -5.98 -2.84 14.93
C GLU A 47 -5.90 -2.97 13.40
N PRO A 48 -4.88 -2.37 12.75
CA PRO A 48 -4.78 -2.38 11.31
C PRO A 48 -4.36 -3.75 10.77
N TYR A 49 -4.67 -3.99 9.50
CA TYR A 49 -4.23 -5.13 8.70
C TYR A 49 -3.78 -4.64 7.34
N ILE A 50 -3.01 -5.47 6.61
CA ILE A 50 -2.56 -5.15 5.25
C ILE A 50 -3.23 -6.11 4.28
N MET A 51 -3.80 -5.55 3.22
CA MET A 51 -4.40 -6.30 2.13
C MET A 51 -3.56 -6.16 0.87
N LYS A 52 -3.61 -7.18 0.02
CA LYS A 52 -3.00 -7.20 -1.31
C LYS A 52 -4.11 -7.21 -2.37
N VAL A 53 -4.08 -6.21 -3.24
CA VAL A 53 -4.86 -6.15 -4.47
C VAL A 53 -4.03 -6.79 -5.58
N ALA A 54 -4.50 -7.90 -6.10
CA ALA A 54 -3.91 -8.61 -7.23
C ALA A 54 -4.96 -9.57 -7.77
N GLU A 55 -4.98 -9.75 -9.08
CA GLU A 55 -5.87 -10.70 -9.75
C GLU A 55 -4.99 -11.62 -10.60
N ASP A 56 -5.08 -12.93 -10.35
CA ASP A 56 -4.32 -13.92 -11.10
C ASP A 56 -5.04 -14.26 -12.41
N VAL A 57 -4.28 -14.24 -13.51
CA VAL A 57 -4.73 -14.55 -14.86
C VAL A 57 -4.04 -15.82 -15.31
N PHE A 58 -4.85 -16.83 -15.60
CA PHE A 58 -4.42 -18.09 -16.18
C PHE A 58 -4.40 -17.97 -17.70
N SER A 59 -3.22 -18.08 -18.31
CA SER A 59 -3.07 -18.08 -19.77
C SER A 59 -2.02 -19.10 -20.19
N SER A 60 -2.36 -19.97 -21.15
CA SER A 60 -1.45 -20.94 -21.76
C SER A 60 -0.61 -21.77 -20.77
N GLY A 61 -1.20 -22.16 -19.63
CA GLY A 61 -0.54 -22.97 -18.59
C GLY A 61 0.34 -22.19 -17.61
N PHE A 62 0.38 -20.86 -17.69
CA PHE A 62 1.09 -19.99 -16.75
C PHE A 62 0.13 -19.12 -15.94
N ILE A 63 0.49 -18.86 -14.69
CA ILE A 63 -0.18 -17.88 -13.82
C ILE A 63 0.59 -16.56 -13.94
N THR A 64 -0.12 -15.51 -14.34
CA THR A 64 0.41 -14.14 -14.42
C THR A 64 -0.50 -13.20 -13.64
N CYS A 65 0.00 -12.09 -13.10
CA CYS A 65 -0.89 -11.11 -12.47
C CYS A 65 -1.49 -10.17 -13.52
N LYS A 66 -2.80 -9.93 -13.45
CA LYS A 66 -3.49 -8.88 -14.22
C LYS A 66 -2.83 -7.54 -13.92
N VAL A 67 -2.67 -6.74 -14.96
CA VAL A 67 -2.14 -5.39 -14.82
C VAL A 67 -3.21 -4.48 -14.22
N LEU A 68 -2.94 -3.95 -13.03
CA LEU A 68 -3.74 -2.93 -12.37
C LEU A 68 -3.45 -1.55 -12.98
N LYS A 69 -4.51 -0.79 -13.27
CA LYS A 69 -4.43 0.54 -13.89
C LYS A 69 -5.23 1.56 -13.06
N PRO A 70 -4.59 2.30 -12.16
CA PRO A 70 -5.29 3.29 -11.35
C PRO A 70 -5.76 4.46 -12.21
N LEU A 71 -7.01 4.87 -12.03
CA LEU A 71 -7.65 5.97 -12.76
C LEU A 71 -6.94 7.31 -12.53
N THR A 72 -6.50 7.57 -11.30
CA THR A 72 -5.80 8.81 -10.89
C THR A 72 -4.59 9.13 -11.77
N TYR A 73 -3.96 8.13 -12.38
CA TYR A 73 -2.75 8.33 -13.19
C TYR A 73 -3.01 8.34 -14.70
N GLU A 74 -4.27 8.30 -15.15
CA GLU A 74 -4.63 8.39 -16.57
C GLU A 74 -3.85 7.41 -17.47
N GLY A 75 -3.57 6.21 -16.96
CA GLY A 75 -2.84 5.15 -17.68
C GLY A 75 -1.32 5.31 -17.74
N ARG A 76 -0.75 6.37 -17.14
CA ARG A 76 0.71 6.58 -17.04
C ARG A 76 1.41 5.52 -16.16
N ILE A 77 0.65 4.92 -15.23
CA ILE A 77 1.15 3.95 -14.26
C ILE A 77 0.41 2.61 -14.39
N ARG A 78 1.16 1.53 -14.18
CA ARG A 78 0.69 0.13 -14.21
C ARG A 78 1.34 -0.64 -13.06
N TRP A 79 0.56 -1.47 -12.36
CA TRP A 79 1.06 -2.31 -11.26
C TRP A 79 0.73 -3.78 -11.50
N GLY A 80 1.59 -4.68 -11.02
CA GLY A 80 1.28 -6.12 -10.97
C GLY A 80 0.55 -6.54 -9.69
N ALA A 81 0.74 -5.77 -8.62
CA ALA A 81 0.02 -5.89 -7.37
C ALA A 81 0.09 -4.56 -6.62
N HIS A 82 -0.83 -4.35 -5.68
CA HIS A 82 -0.84 -3.18 -4.83
C HIS A 82 -1.14 -3.58 -3.38
N GLN A 83 -0.48 -2.94 -2.42
CA GLN A 83 -0.66 -3.23 -0.99
C GLN A 83 -1.25 -2.00 -0.30
N VAL A 84 -2.28 -2.22 0.51
CA VAL A 84 -3.00 -1.15 1.20
C VAL A 84 -3.15 -1.48 2.68
N CYS A 85 -3.14 -0.44 3.51
CA CYS A 85 -3.43 -0.58 4.94
C CYS A 85 -4.94 -0.44 5.16
N CYS A 86 -5.51 -1.27 6.02
CA CYS A 86 -6.93 -1.27 6.31
C CYS A 86 -7.18 -1.25 7.82
N TRP A 87 -8.25 -0.59 8.24
CA TRP A 87 -8.77 -0.64 9.60
C TRP A 87 -10.26 -0.27 9.59
N ASP A 88 -11.06 -0.96 10.40
CA ASP A 88 -12.51 -0.70 10.56
C ASP A 88 -13.26 -0.67 9.21
N GLY A 89 -12.98 -1.65 8.34
CA GLY A 89 -13.58 -1.77 7.01
C GLY A 89 -13.20 -0.67 6.01
N LYS A 90 -12.25 0.21 6.37
CA LYS A 90 -11.76 1.30 5.53
C LYS A 90 -10.36 1.03 5.03
N VAL A 91 -10.10 1.48 3.81
CA VAL A 91 -8.79 1.46 3.16
C VAL A 91 -8.12 2.81 3.38
N TYR A 92 -6.91 2.77 3.93
CA TYR A 92 -5.99 3.89 4.10
C TYR A 92 -4.96 3.78 2.98
N ASP A 93 -5.16 4.56 1.92
CA ASP A 93 -4.27 4.60 0.78
C ASP A 93 -4.15 6.04 0.23
N PRO A 94 -2.95 6.65 0.27
CA PRO A 94 -2.73 8.00 -0.21
C PRO A 94 -3.00 8.24 -1.70
N ILE A 95 -3.33 7.22 -2.50
CA ILE A 95 -3.91 7.46 -3.84
C ILE A 95 -5.19 8.31 -3.73
N LEU A 96 -5.95 8.14 -2.65
CA LEU A 96 -7.14 8.93 -2.33
C LEU A 96 -6.82 9.96 -1.23
N ASP A 97 -7.61 11.02 -1.19
CA ASP A 97 -7.45 12.14 -0.24
C ASP A 97 -7.87 11.78 1.19
N LYS A 98 -8.70 10.74 1.35
CA LYS A 98 -9.23 10.25 2.63
C LYS A 98 -9.48 8.75 2.62
N PRO A 99 -9.57 8.10 3.79
CA PRO A 99 -9.95 6.70 3.87
C PRO A 99 -11.35 6.47 3.34
N VAL A 100 -11.53 5.39 2.58
CA VAL A 100 -12.82 5.00 1.98
C VAL A 100 -13.18 3.58 2.36
N SER A 101 -14.45 3.22 2.23
CA SER A 101 -14.86 1.83 2.46
C SER A 101 -14.16 0.90 1.46
N LEU A 102 -13.88 -0.34 1.87
CA LEU A 102 -13.30 -1.34 0.97
C LEU A 102 -14.15 -1.54 -0.30
N LYS A 103 -15.48 -1.46 -0.17
CA LYS A 103 -16.42 -1.59 -1.28
C LYS A 103 -16.25 -0.47 -2.31
N ASP A 104 -16.06 0.76 -1.85
CA ASP A 104 -15.93 1.92 -2.74
C ASP A 104 -14.52 2.04 -3.33
N TYR A 105 -13.50 1.54 -2.62
CA TYR A 105 -12.10 1.67 -2.97
C TYR A 105 -11.79 1.24 -4.42
N PHE A 106 -12.25 0.05 -4.83
CA PHE A 106 -11.94 -0.46 -6.18
C PHE A 106 -12.56 0.39 -7.27
N LYS A 107 -13.82 0.78 -7.09
CA LYS A 107 -14.52 1.62 -8.05
C LYS A 107 -13.86 2.99 -8.17
N LEU A 108 -13.38 3.55 -7.06
CA LEU A 108 -12.71 4.86 -7.05
C LEU A 108 -11.31 4.80 -7.65
N VAL A 109 -10.53 3.76 -7.35
CA VAL A 109 -9.13 3.67 -7.76
C VAL A 109 -8.96 3.04 -9.14
N PHE A 110 -9.71 1.99 -9.48
CA PHE A 110 -9.53 1.22 -10.71
C PHE A 110 -10.71 1.33 -11.69
N GLY A 111 -11.89 1.77 -11.23
CA GLY A 111 -13.11 1.83 -12.05
C GLY A 111 -13.78 0.48 -12.29
N GLU A 112 -13.21 -0.60 -11.77
CA GLU A 112 -13.70 -1.98 -11.83
C GLU A 112 -13.51 -2.64 -10.47
N GLU A 113 -14.23 -3.74 -10.22
CA GLU A 113 -13.93 -4.60 -9.08
C GLU A 113 -12.65 -5.38 -9.34
N VAL A 114 -11.80 -5.49 -8.32
CA VAL A 114 -10.53 -6.22 -8.38
C VAL A 114 -10.43 -7.12 -7.16
N GLU A 115 -9.88 -8.31 -7.34
CA GLU A 115 -9.66 -9.23 -6.23
C GLU A 115 -8.70 -8.63 -5.18
N ILE A 116 -9.07 -8.82 -3.92
CA ILE A 116 -8.27 -8.41 -2.77
C ILE A 116 -8.24 -9.53 -1.74
N SER A 117 -7.07 -9.75 -1.15
CA SER A 117 -6.87 -10.73 -0.08
C SER A 117 -6.15 -10.11 1.11
N VAL A 118 -6.39 -10.64 2.30
CA VAL A 118 -5.60 -10.26 3.48
C VAL A 118 -4.20 -10.83 3.30
N LEU A 119 -3.20 -9.95 3.32
CA LEU A 119 -1.79 -10.32 3.23
C LEU A 119 -1.16 -10.45 4.61
N ILE A 120 -1.48 -9.52 5.52
CA ILE A 120 -0.97 -9.51 6.89
C ILE A 120 -2.17 -9.23 7.80
N PRO A 121 -2.64 -10.21 8.58
CA PRO A 121 -3.78 -10.02 9.46
C PRO A 121 -3.43 -9.16 10.69
N SER A 122 -4.45 -8.59 11.35
CA SER A 122 -4.25 -7.65 12.47
C SER A 122 -3.48 -8.26 13.65
N ASN A 123 -3.60 -9.58 13.88
CA ASN A 123 -2.89 -10.28 14.95
C ASN A 123 -1.38 -10.47 14.67
N GLU A 124 -0.93 -10.31 13.42
CA GLU A 124 0.47 -10.51 13.00
C GLU A 124 1.19 -9.19 12.68
N ILE A 125 0.44 -8.08 12.55
CA ILE A 125 0.97 -6.81 12.03
C ILE A 125 2.11 -6.25 12.90
N ASN A 126 2.01 -6.35 14.23
CA ASN A 126 3.04 -5.89 15.17
C ASN A 126 4.35 -6.67 15.01
N GLU A 127 4.27 -8.00 14.87
CA GLU A 127 5.45 -8.84 14.66
C GLU A 127 6.09 -8.53 13.32
N TYR A 128 5.27 -8.43 12.26
CA TYR A 128 5.73 -8.15 10.91
C TYR A 128 6.52 -6.83 10.83
N ILE A 129 5.98 -5.76 11.40
CA ILE A 129 6.62 -4.45 11.48
C ILE A 129 7.95 -4.54 12.23
N SER A 130 7.96 -5.24 13.37
CA SER A 130 9.15 -5.39 14.21
C SER A 130 10.28 -6.13 13.50
N ARG A 131 9.94 -7.17 12.73
CA ARG A 131 10.90 -7.91 11.88
C ARG A 131 11.51 -7.00 10.82
N GLY A 132 10.72 -6.17 10.15
CA GLY A 132 11.22 -5.21 9.14
C GLY A 132 12.24 -4.21 9.71
N LYS A 133 12.02 -3.72 10.93
CA LYS A 133 12.96 -2.80 11.62
C LYS A 133 14.28 -3.46 11.98
N SER A 134 14.26 -4.74 12.38
CA SER A 134 15.46 -5.51 12.70
C SER A 134 16.38 -5.64 11.48
N TRP A 135 15.81 -5.81 10.29
CA TRP A 135 16.55 -5.91 9.04
C TRP A 135 17.22 -4.58 8.65
N LYS A 136 16.50 -3.45 8.75
CA LYS A 136 17.09 -2.10 8.51
C LYS A 136 18.29 -1.84 9.43
N LYS A 137 18.13 -2.07 10.74
CA LYS A 137 19.23 -1.88 11.73
C LYS A 137 20.47 -2.73 11.43
N LYS A 138 20.30 -3.97 10.94
CA LYS A 138 21.43 -4.82 10.56
C LYS A 138 22.14 -4.29 9.30
N LYS A 139 21.39 -3.78 8.32
CA LYS A 139 21.95 -3.22 7.09
C LYS A 139 22.75 -1.94 7.34
N ASP A 140 22.25 -1.05 8.20
CA ASP A 140 22.91 0.22 8.52
C ASP A 140 24.24 0.00 9.29
N LYS A 141 24.30 -1.03 10.15
CA LYS A 141 25.54 -1.45 10.82
C LYS A 141 26.59 -2.01 9.85
N LEU A 142 26.19 -2.65 8.75
CA LEU A 142 27.09 -3.22 7.75
C LEU A 142 27.68 -2.18 6.79
N HIS A 143 27.05 -1.02 6.62
CA HIS A 143 27.54 0.06 5.74
C HIS A 143 28.27 1.18 6.50
N SER A 144 28.44 1.02 7.82
CA SER A 144 29.19 1.94 8.69
C SER A 144 30.56 1.36 9.09
N GLN A 145 31.04 0.34 8.39
CA GLN A 145 32.34 -0.31 8.57
C GLN A 145 33.18 -0.16 7.31
#